data_AF-A0A7X9CSK0-F1
#
_entry.id   AF-A0A7X9CSK0-F1
#
_cell.length_a   1.000
_cell.length_b   1.000
_cell.length_c   1.000
_cell.angle_alpha   90.00
_cell.angle_beta   90.00
_cell.angle_gamma   90.00
#
_symmetry.space_group_name_H-M   'P 1'
#
loop_
_entity.id
_entity.type
_entity.pdbx_description
1 polymer ?
#
loop_
_entity_poly.entity_id
_entity_poly.type
_entity_poly.pdbx_seq_one_letter_code
_entity_poly.pdbx_strand_id
1 'polypeptide(L)' 'MNLDNYCIYDDDNLKLALEKIDKNKHGFLIVLNSNKKVIGTLTDGDIRRSLINEIELSDEVGQVGNL' A
#
# COMPACT_ATOMS: atom_id res chain seq x y z
N MET A 1 -19.30 3.02 3.95
CA MET A 1 -17.97 2.52 3.55
C MET A 1 -17.19 3.69 3.00
N ASN A 2 -16.06 4.06 3.60
CA ASN A 2 -15.18 5.11 3.07
C ASN A 2 -14.14 4.44 2.15
N LEU A 3 -14.22 4.74 0.85
CA LEU A 3 -13.32 4.19 -0.16
C LEU A 3 -11.86 4.62 0.04
N ASP A 4 -11.61 5.75 0.71
CA ASP A 4 -10.26 6.25 0.97
C ASP A 4 -9.44 5.29 1.85
N ASN A 5 -10.11 4.47 2.67
CA ASN A 5 -9.47 3.44 3.50
C ASN A 5 -9.00 2.22 2.68
N TYR A 6 -9.45 2.10 1.42
CA TYR A 6 -9.12 1.01 0.53
C TYR A 6 -8.18 1.42 -0.60
N CYS A 7 -7.84 2.71 -0.71
CA CYS A 7 -6.98 3.24 -1.77
C CYS A 7 -5.71 3.85 -1.17
N ILE A 8 -4.60 3.74 -1.89
CA ILE A 8 -3.33 4.37 -1.55
C ILE A 8 -2.61 4.79 -2.85
N TYR A 9 -1.84 5.87 -2.81
CA TYR A 9 -1.04 6.25 -3.97
C TYR A 9 0.30 5.51 -3.96
N ASP A 10 0.92 5.38 -5.14
CA ASP A 10 2.23 4.76 -5.30
C ASP A 10 3.37 5.56 -4.67
N ASP A 11 3.18 6.87 -4.48
CA ASP A 11 4.10 7.77 -3.78
C ASP A 11 3.81 7.94 -2.28
N ASP A 12 2.74 7.32 -1.75
CA ASP A 12 2.51 7.25 -0.30
C ASP A 12 3.50 6.26 0.35
N ASN A 13 3.84 6.48 1.62
CA ASN A 13 4.73 5.56 2.34
C ASN A 13 4.04 4.29 2.86
N LEU A 14 4.84 3.26 3.12
CA LEU A 14 4.35 1.96 3.63
C LEU A 14 3.73 2.04 5.03
N LYS A 15 4.15 2.99 5.86
CA LYS A 15 3.50 3.21 7.16
C LYS A 15 2.02 3.57 6.98
N LEU A 16 1.71 4.51 6.08
CA LEU A 16 0.33 4.89 5.77
C LEU A 16 -0.46 3.71 5.18
N ALA A 17 0.20 2.86 4.38
CA ALA A 17 -0.40 1.64 3.87
C ALA A 17 -0.87 0.71 5.01
N LEU A 18 0.00 0.41 5.97
CA LEU A 18 -0.36 -0.43 7.12
C LEU A 18 -1.48 0.19 7.96
N GLU A 19 -1.47 1.51 8.18
CA GLU A 19 -2.55 2.19 8.90
C GLU A 19 -3.90 2.06 8.18
N LYS A 20 -3.92 2.14 6.84
CA LYS A 20 -5.15 1.96 6.06
C LYS A 20 -5.62 0.51 6.06
N ILE A 21 -4.70 -0.46 5.95
CA ILE A 21 -5.03 -1.89 6.05
C ILE A 21 -5.63 -2.23 7.41
N ASP A 22 -5.02 -1.76 8.51
CA ASP A 22 -5.57 -1.96 9.85
C ASP A 22 -6.96 -1.32 10.00
N LYS A 23 -7.19 -0.13 9.42
CA LYS A 23 -8.50 0.54 9.46
C LYS A 23 -9.55 -0.18 8.63
N ASN A 24 -9.20 -0.74 7.48
CA ASN A 24 -10.17 -1.35 6.58
C ASN A 24 -10.56 -2.78 6.98
N LYS A 25 -9.72 -3.51 7.75
CA LYS A 25 -9.99 -4.88 8.23
C LYS A 25 -10.19 -5.92 7.12
N HIS A 26 -9.75 -5.63 5.89
CA HIS A 26 -9.82 -6.53 4.73
C HIS A 26 -8.45 -6.99 4.21
N GLY A 27 -7.35 -6.46 4.74
CA GLY A 27 -6.00 -6.98 4.47
C GLY A 27 -5.38 -6.56 3.13
N PHE A 28 -5.99 -5.61 2.41
CA PHE A 28 -5.48 -5.11 1.14
C PHE A 28 -5.79 -3.63 0.88
N LEU A 29 -5.09 -3.05 -0.08
CA LEU A 29 -5.32 -1.73 -0.67
C LEU A 29 -5.27 -1.81 -2.20
N ILE A 30 -6.00 -0.91 -2.84
CA ILE A 30 -5.91 -0.59 -4.27
C ILE A 30 -4.86 0.50 -4.43
N VAL A 31 -3.86 0.26 -5.27
CA VAL A 31 -2.79 1.21 -5.53
C VAL A 31 -3.14 2.06 -6.75
N LEU A 32 -3.08 3.37 -6.57
CA LEU A 32 -3.37 4.37 -7.59
C LEU A 32 -2.09 5.12 -7.95
N ASN A 33 -1.95 5.51 -9.21
CA ASN A 33 -0.96 6.53 -9.57
C ASN A 33 -1.51 7.96 -9.38
N SER A 34 -0.65 8.95 -9.59
CA SER A 34 -1.00 10.39 -9.56
C SER A 34 -2.18 10.80 -10.48
N ASN A 35 -2.48 10.02 -11.52
CA ASN A 35 -3.63 10.23 -12.41
C ASN A 35 -4.91 9.53 -11.93
N LYS A 36 -4.93 9.01 -10.70
CA LYS A 36 -6.02 8.21 -10.11
C LYS A 36 -6.36 6.96 -10.90
N LYS A 37 -5.41 6.40 -11.65
CA LYS A 37 -5.58 5.11 -12.32
C LYS A 37 -5.09 4.00 -11.40
N VAL A 38 -5.86 2.92 -11.34
CA VAL A 38 -5.44 1.69 -10.65
C VAL A 38 -4.24 1.10 -11.38
N ILE A 39 -3.17 0.86 -10.64
CA ILE A 39 -1.97 0.19 -11.15
C ILE A 39 -1.81 -1.21 -10.55
N GLY A 40 -2.24 -1.43 -9.30
CA GLY A 40 -2.13 -2.73 -8.67
C GLY A 40 -2.87 -2.83 -7.34
N THR A 41 -2.49 -3.85 -6.56
CA THR A 41 -2.99 -4.09 -5.20
C THR A 41 -1.83 -4.33 -4.25
N LEU A 42 -1.99 -3.92 -3.00
CA LEU A 42 -1.00 -4.10 -1.95
C LEU A 42 -1.61 -4.86 -0.77
N THR A 43 -0.90 -5.86 -0.25
CA THR A 43 -1.31 -6.61 0.95
C THR A 43 -0.27 -6.50 2.07
N ASP A 44 -0.66 -6.82 3.30
CA ASP A 44 0.29 -6.94 4.43
C ASP A 44 1.43 -7.93 4.12
N GLY A 45 1.15 -8.95 3.32
CA GLY A 45 2.14 -9.93 2.89
C GLY A 45 3.23 -9.31 2.02
N ASP A 46 2.87 -8.38 1.13
CA ASP A 46 3.81 -7.67 0.27
C ASP A 46 4.69 -6.75 1.10
N ILE A 47 4.07 -5.93 1.96
CA ILE A 47 4.80 -5.02 2.86
C ILE A 47 5.74 -5.82 3.76
N ARG A 48 5.24 -6.88 4.43
CA ARG A 48 6.06 -7.73 5.30
C ARG A 48 7.22 -8.39 4.56
N ARG A 49 7.04 -8.84 3.31
CA ARG A 49 8.13 -9.42 2.50
C ARG A 49 9.16 -8.36 2.13
N SER A 50 8.74 -7.14 1.79
CA SER A 50 9.64 -6.04 1.49
C SER A 50 10.47 -5.61 2.70
N LEU A 51 9.86 -5.54 3.89
CA LEU A 51 10.58 -5.23 5.14
C LEU A 51 11.68 -6.25 5.48
N ILE A 52 11.50 -7.52 5.10
CA ILE A 52 12.54 -8.56 5.24
C ILE A 52 13.71 -8.30 4.27
N ASN A 53 13.45 -7.64 3.14
CA ASN A 53 14.42 -7.30 2.10
C ASN A 53 14.94 -5.85 2.23
N GLU A 54 15.07 -5.35 3.46
CA GLU A 54 15.70 -4.05 3.78
C GLU A 54 14.95 -2.80 3.26
N ILE A 55 13.70 -2.92 2.82
CA ILE A 55 12.81 -1.77 2.60
C ILE A 55 12.37 -1.21 3.97
N GLU A 56 12.28 0.10 4.09
CA GLU A 56 11.85 0.80 5.30
C GLU A 56 10.38 1.24 5.22
N LEU A 57 9.75 1.47 6.37
CA LEU A 57 8.35 1.95 6.41
C LEU A 57 8.17 3.38 5.85
N SER A 58 9.26 4.12 5.72
CA SER A 58 9.32 5.44 5.07
C SER A 58 9.36 5.36 3.55
N ASP A 59 9.66 4.21 2.97
CA ASP A 59 9.73 4.04 1.53
C ASP A 59 8.34 4.07 0.89
N GLU A 60 8.32 4.37 -0.40
CA GLU A 60 7.11 4.52 -1.20
C GLU A 60 6.47 3.16 -1.53
N VAL A 61 5.14 3.13 -1.60
CA VAL A 61 4.37 1.95 -2.03
C VAL A 61 4.83 1.45 -3.39
N GLY A 62 5.21 2.34 -4.31
CA GLY A 62 5.73 2.08 -5.64
C GLY A 62 6.91 1.09 -5.69
N GLN A 63 7.60 0.91 -4.56
CA GLN A 63 8.80 0.07 -4.45
C GLN A 63 8.47 -1.36 -3.99
N VAL A 64 7.19 -1.67 -3.71
CA VAL A 64 6.78 -2.96 -3.16
C VAL A 64 5.66 -3.63 -3.95
N GLY A 65 5.69 -4.97 -3.99
CA GLY A 65 4.62 -5.77 -4.57
C GLY A 65 4.62 -5.84 -6.10
N ASN A 66 3.58 -6.49 -6.65
CA ASN A 66 3.33 -6.55 -8.08
C ASN A 66 2.44 -5.36 -8.48
N LEU A 67 3.07 -4.22 -8.74
CA LEU A 67 2.43 -2.99 -9.22
C LEU A 67 2.39 -2.92 -10.74
#